data_AF-G9KX56-F1
#
_entry.id   AF-G9KX56-F1
#
_cell.length_a   1.000
_cell.length_b   1.000
_cell.length_c   1.000
_cell.angle_alpha   90.00
_cell.angle_beta   90.00
_cell.angle_gamma   90.00
#
_symmetry.space_group_name_H-M   'P 1'
#
loop_
_entity.id
_entity.type
_entity.pdbx_description
1 polymer ?
#
loop_
_entity_poly.entity_id
_entity_poly.type
_entity_poly.pdbx_seq_one_letter_code
_entity_poly.pdbx_strand_id
1 'polypeptide(L)'
;FLCLKNIRTFLTACCETFGMRKSELFEAFDLFDVRDFGKVIETLSRLSRTPIALATGIRPFPTEESISDEDIYKGLPDLIDETHVEDEEGLYDCVYGEDEGGEVYEDLMKAEEAHQPKCPENDVRSCCLAEIKQTEEKYTETLESIEKYFMAPLKRFLTAAEFDSVFINIPELVKVHRNLMQEIHDSIVNKNDQNLYQVFINYKERLVIYGQYCSGVELAISSLDNISKTKEDVKLKLEECSKRANNGKFTLRDLLVVPMQRVLKYHLLLQELVKHTTDPTEKANLKLALDAMKDLAQYVNEVKRDNETLREIKQFQLSIENLNQPVLLFGRPQGDGEIRITTLDKHTKQERHIFLFDLAVIVCKRKGDNYEMKEIIDLQQYKIANNPTTDKENKKWSYGFYLIHTQGQNGLEFYCKTKDLKKKWLEQFEMALSNIRPDYADSNFHEFKMHTFNRVTSCKVCQMLLRGTFYQGYLCFKCGARAHKECLGRVDNCGRVNSAEPGTLKPPEKRTNGLRRSPRQVDPGLPKMQVIKNYTGVPLPAHHEGPPLHIQAGDTVELLRGDAHSL
;
A
#
# COMPACT_ATOMS: atom_id res chain seq x y z
N PHE A 1 6.96 18.54 -2.56
CA PHE A 1 8.03 18.10 -1.65
C PHE A 1 8.87 16.96 -2.23
N LEU A 2 8.27 15.83 -2.63
CA LEU A 2 9.02 14.66 -3.12
C LEU A 2 9.91 14.96 -4.32
N CYS A 3 9.43 15.74 -5.29
CA CYS A 3 10.24 16.10 -6.48
C CYS A 3 11.58 16.74 -6.07
N LEU A 4 11.56 17.73 -5.18
CA LEU A 4 12.78 18.38 -4.68
C LEU A 4 13.68 17.41 -3.91
N LYS A 5 13.09 16.47 -3.17
CA LYS A 5 13.86 15.42 -2.49
C LYS A 5 14.54 14.50 -3.50
N ASN A 6 13.82 14.03 -4.52
CA ASN A 6 14.36 13.15 -5.57
C ASN A 6 15.49 13.84 -6.34
N ILE A 7 15.30 15.11 -6.72
CA ILE A 7 16.34 15.91 -7.36
C ILE A 7 17.57 16.01 -6.47
N ARG A 8 17.41 16.25 -5.16
CA ARG A 8 18.55 16.30 -4.24
C ARG A 8 19.23 14.96 -4.06
N THR A 9 18.48 13.86 -3.97
CA THR A 9 19.04 12.50 -3.92
C THR A 9 19.90 12.23 -5.15
N PHE A 10 19.42 12.62 -6.34
CA PHE A 10 20.20 12.56 -7.59
C PHE A 10 21.50 13.38 -7.49
N LEU A 11 21.42 14.64 -7.06
CA LEU A 11 22.59 15.52 -6.90
C LEU A 11 23.60 14.96 -5.88
N THR A 12 23.13 14.37 -4.77
CA THR A 12 23.98 13.69 -3.79
C THR A 12 24.68 12.48 -4.40
N ALA A 13 23.97 11.65 -5.17
CA ALA A 13 24.55 10.50 -5.86
C ALA A 13 25.62 10.94 -6.90
N CYS A 14 25.38 12.04 -7.62
CA CYS A 14 26.38 12.63 -8.53
C CYS A 14 27.69 12.97 -7.81
N CYS A 15 27.63 13.48 -6.58
CA CYS A 15 28.82 13.73 -5.77
C CYS A 15 29.43 12.44 -5.20
N GLU A 16 28.64 11.64 -4.50
CA GLU A 16 29.14 10.53 -3.68
C GLU A 16 29.54 9.30 -4.51
N THR A 17 28.80 9.03 -5.58
CA THR A 17 29.04 7.85 -6.45
C THR A 17 29.81 8.24 -7.70
N PHE A 18 29.45 9.34 -8.35
CA PHE A 18 30.07 9.77 -9.62
C PHE A 18 31.24 10.74 -9.46
N GLY A 19 31.58 11.16 -8.24
CA GLY A 19 32.74 11.99 -7.94
C GLY A 19 32.68 13.41 -8.51
N MET A 20 31.49 13.90 -8.87
CA MET A 20 31.31 15.24 -9.43
C MET A 20 31.48 16.32 -8.36
N ARG A 21 32.04 17.48 -8.75
CA ARG A 21 32.22 18.62 -7.84
C ARG A 21 30.91 19.38 -7.69
N LYS A 22 30.68 19.96 -6.50
CA LYS A 22 29.48 20.79 -6.25
C LYS A 22 29.32 21.96 -7.23
N SER A 23 30.41 22.51 -7.75
CA SER A 23 30.39 23.58 -8.76
C SER A 23 29.91 23.13 -10.14
N GLU A 24 29.88 21.82 -10.39
CA GLU A 24 29.44 21.21 -11.67
C GLU A 24 27.97 20.79 -11.61
N LEU A 25 27.29 21.05 -10.49
CA LEU A 25 25.92 20.64 -10.24
C LEU A 25 24.97 21.84 -10.29
N PHE A 26 23.75 21.59 -10.78
CA PHE A 26 22.63 22.50 -10.65
C PHE A 26 22.05 22.50 -9.22
N GLU A 27 21.37 23.57 -8.83
CA GLU A 27 20.60 23.62 -7.58
C GLU A 27 19.21 23.05 -7.79
N ALA A 28 18.58 22.46 -6.76
CA ALA A 28 17.31 21.74 -6.94
C ALA A 28 16.19 22.56 -7.64
N PHE A 29 16.18 23.87 -7.47
CA PHE A 29 15.20 24.77 -8.11
C PHE A 29 15.54 25.15 -9.55
N ASP A 30 16.80 25.01 -9.97
CA ASP A 30 17.21 25.20 -11.36
C ASP A 30 16.44 24.25 -12.28
N LEU A 31 16.14 23.05 -11.79
CA LEU A 31 15.27 22.06 -12.44
C LEU A 31 13.79 22.22 -12.04
N PHE A 32 13.49 22.22 -10.74
CA PHE A 32 12.10 22.15 -10.26
C PHE A 32 11.23 23.35 -10.70
N ASP A 33 11.78 24.57 -10.61
CA ASP A 33 11.12 25.79 -11.06
C ASP A 33 11.64 26.25 -12.44
N VAL A 34 12.48 25.43 -13.09
CA VAL A 34 13.12 25.71 -14.38
C VAL A 34 13.90 27.03 -14.40
N ARG A 35 14.53 27.40 -13.27
CA ARG A 35 15.25 28.68 -13.15
C ARG A 35 16.48 28.77 -14.03
N ASP A 36 17.14 27.64 -14.26
CA ASP A 36 18.35 27.53 -15.07
C ASP A 36 18.47 26.12 -15.65
N PHE A 37 17.70 25.87 -16.71
CA PHE A 37 17.68 24.56 -17.36
C PHE A 37 18.99 24.26 -18.11
N GLY A 38 19.68 25.28 -18.62
CA GLY A 38 20.98 25.13 -19.26
C GLY A 38 22.00 24.48 -18.32
N LYS A 39 22.03 24.91 -17.05
CA LYS A 39 22.88 24.30 -16.02
C LYS A 39 22.49 22.86 -15.67
N VAL A 40 21.21 22.48 -15.78
CA VAL A 40 20.77 21.09 -15.65
C VAL A 40 21.38 20.24 -16.77
N ILE A 41 21.31 20.71 -18.02
CA ILE A 41 21.89 20.02 -19.18
C ILE A 41 23.41 19.93 -19.07
N GLU A 42 24.09 20.99 -18.65
CA GLU A 42 25.54 20.97 -18.41
C GLU A 42 25.91 19.93 -17.35
N THR A 43 25.14 19.83 -16.27
CA THR A 43 25.37 18.81 -15.24
C THR A 43 25.25 17.39 -15.81
N LEU A 44 24.24 17.13 -16.65
CA LEU A 44 24.07 15.83 -17.32
C LEU A 44 25.19 15.56 -18.33
N SER A 45 25.66 16.58 -19.05
CA SER A 45 26.82 16.48 -19.95
C SER A 45 28.07 16.07 -19.18
N ARG A 46 28.32 16.69 -18.03
CA ARG A 46 29.43 16.34 -17.12
C ARG A 46 29.29 14.91 -16.61
N LEU A 47 28.08 14.50 -16.19
CA LEU A 47 27.80 13.14 -15.74
C LEU A 47 28.12 12.10 -16.82
N SER A 48 27.76 12.37 -18.08
CA SER A 48 28.03 11.49 -19.23
C SER A 48 29.52 11.24 -19.48
N ARG A 49 30.38 12.15 -19.03
CA ARG A 49 31.84 12.11 -19.19
C ARG A 49 32.56 11.55 -17.95
N THR A 50 31.83 11.15 -16.92
CA THR A 50 32.42 10.52 -15.74
C THR A 50 33.02 9.15 -16.09
N PRO A 51 34.08 8.71 -15.41
CA PRO A 51 34.69 7.41 -15.68
C PRO A 51 33.69 6.25 -15.57
N ILE A 52 32.76 6.33 -14.62
CA ILE A 52 31.72 5.33 -14.39
C ILE A 52 30.76 5.26 -15.58
N ALA A 53 30.28 6.40 -16.08
CA ALA A 53 29.42 6.44 -17.26
C ALA A 53 30.14 5.92 -18.51
N LEU A 54 31.39 6.33 -18.74
CA LEU A 54 32.17 5.90 -19.90
C LEU A 54 32.46 4.38 -19.88
N ALA A 55 32.64 3.79 -18.70
CA ALA A 55 32.87 2.35 -18.56
C ALA A 55 31.69 1.50 -19.02
N THR A 56 30.47 2.06 -19.08
CA THR A 56 29.27 1.36 -19.59
C THR A 56 29.22 1.30 -21.13
N GLY A 57 30.13 1.98 -21.83
CA GLY A 57 30.13 2.06 -23.30
C GLY A 57 29.14 3.08 -23.87
N ILE A 58 28.42 3.83 -23.02
CA ILE A 58 27.52 4.92 -23.44
C ILE A 58 28.36 6.09 -23.97
N ARG A 59 27.99 6.62 -25.14
CA ARG A 59 28.67 7.76 -25.75
C ARG A 59 28.34 9.05 -24.96
N PRO A 60 29.35 9.86 -24.57
CA PRO A 60 29.11 11.12 -23.89
C PRO A 60 28.54 12.18 -24.85
N PHE A 61 27.92 13.22 -24.29
CA PHE A 61 27.42 14.37 -25.05
C PHE A 61 27.88 15.71 -24.44
N PRO A 62 27.96 16.80 -25.22
CA PRO A 62 27.89 16.82 -26.69
C PRO A 62 29.17 16.25 -27.33
N THR A 63 29.05 15.76 -28.56
CA THR A 63 30.16 15.20 -29.37
C THR A 63 30.96 16.26 -30.12
N GLU A 64 30.40 17.46 -30.30
CA GLU A 64 31.01 18.64 -30.93
C GLU A 64 30.75 19.90 -30.09
N GLU A 65 31.41 21.01 -30.38
CA GLU A 65 31.12 22.30 -29.73
C GLU A 65 29.71 22.77 -30.12
N SER A 66 28.75 22.58 -29.21
CA SER A 66 27.39 23.08 -29.36
C SER A 66 27.34 24.59 -29.11
N ILE A 67 26.64 25.33 -29.97
CA ILE A 67 26.29 26.74 -29.73
C ILE A 67 25.27 26.75 -28.58
N SER A 68 25.64 27.31 -27.43
CA SER A 68 24.72 27.54 -26.31
C SER A 68 23.74 28.64 -26.75
N ASP A 69 22.52 28.24 -27.05
CA ASP A 69 21.40 29.14 -27.31
C ASP A 69 20.55 29.22 -26.04
N GLU A 70 21.06 29.90 -25.02
CA GLU A 70 20.37 30.06 -23.71
C GLU A 70 18.97 30.71 -23.86
N ASP A 71 18.69 31.36 -24.99
CA ASP A 71 17.41 32.01 -25.24
C ASP A 71 16.25 31.00 -25.35
N ILE A 72 16.52 29.74 -25.71
CA ILE A 72 15.48 28.70 -25.80
C ILE A 72 14.90 28.32 -24.43
N TYR A 73 15.64 28.55 -23.34
CA TYR A 73 15.22 28.18 -21.98
C TYR A 73 14.39 29.26 -21.28
N LYS A 74 14.43 30.51 -21.77
CA LYS A 74 13.79 31.67 -21.11
C LYS A 74 12.27 31.54 -20.95
N GLY A 75 11.61 30.81 -21.85
CA GLY A 75 10.15 30.59 -21.82
C GLY A 75 9.69 29.41 -20.95
N LEU A 76 10.60 28.55 -20.49
CA LEU A 76 10.24 27.33 -19.76
C LEU A 76 9.49 27.56 -18.44
N PRO A 77 9.82 28.59 -17.61
CA PRO A 77 9.10 28.83 -16.36
C PRO A 77 7.62 29.19 -16.52
N ASP A 78 7.22 29.62 -17.72
CA ASP A 78 5.82 29.91 -18.07
C ASP A 78 5.12 28.68 -18.65
N LEU A 79 5.85 27.82 -19.38
CA LEU A 79 5.31 26.62 -20.03
C LEU A 79 5.18 25.41 -19.12
N ILE A 80 6.01 25.28 -18.07
CA ILE A 80 6.05 24.07 -17.22
C ILE A 80 4.71 23.70 -16.59
N ASP A 81 3.89 24.71 -16.27
CA ASP A 81 2.57 24.52 -15.65
C ASP A 81 1.45 24.30 -16.71
N GLU A 82 1.71 24.56 -18.00
CA GLU A 82 0.72 24.53 -19.10
C GLU A 82 0.80 23.25 -19.95
N THR A 83 1.98 22.61 -20.01
CA THR A 83 2.17 21.33 -20.73
C THR A 83 1.62 20.15 -19.93
N HIS A 84 0.42 19.70 -20.26
CA HIS A 84 -0.04 18.36 -19.90
C HIS A 84 0.79 17.33 -20.67
N VAL A 85 1.49 16.45 -19.97
CA VAL A 85 2.15 15.30 -20.60
C VAL A 85 1.03 14.33 -21.00
N GLU A 86 0.74 14.23 -22.30
CA GLU A 86 -0.35 13.38 -22.81
C GLU A 86 -0.10 11.87 -22.57
N ASP A 87 1.15 11.49 -22.25
CA ASP A 87 1.60 10.12 -22.04
C ASP A 87 2.50 10.02 -20.78
N GLU A 88 1.89 10.18 -19.60
CA GLU A 88 2.58 9.95 -18.32
C GLU A 88 2.94 8.48 -18.10
N GLU A 89 2.25 7.53 -18.75
CA GLU A 89 2.50 6.09 -18.59
C GLU A 89 3.85 5.69 -19.22
N GLY A 90 4.13 6.10 -20.47
CA GLY A 90 5.40 5.77 -21.13
C GLY A 90 6.65 6.46 -20.54
N LEU A 91 6.48 7.55 -19.79
CA LEU A 91 7.60 8.31 -19.20
C LEU A 91 8.40 7.49 -18.18
N TYR A 92 7.75 6.56 -17.48
CA TYR A 92 8.35 5.78 -16.39
C TYR A 92 8.70 4.33 -16.79
N ASP A 93 8.56 3.98 -18.06
CA ASP A 93 8.83 2.61 -18.55
C ASP A 93 10.26 2.14 -18.22
N CYS A 94 11.27 3.00 -18.35
CA CYS A 94 12.65 2.65 -18.00
C CYS A 94 12.92 2.58 -16.48
N VAL A 95 11.99 3.05 -15.65
CA VAL A 95 12.08 3.00 -14.18
C VAL A 95 11.44 1.73 -13.63
N TYR A 96 10.37 1.24 -14.28
CA TYR A 96 9.58 0.09 -13.84
C TYR A 96 9.65 -1.13 -14.77
N GLY A 97 10.30 -1.02 -15.93
CA GLY A 97 10.20 -1.98 -17.05
C GLY A 97 11.22 -3.12 -17.08
N GLU A 98 12.17 -3.18 -16.15
CA GLU A 98 13.11 -4.30 -16.04
C GLU A 98 12.98 -4.95 -14.65
N ASP A 99 11.93 -5.75 -14.47
CA ASP A 99 11.80 -6.63 -13.31
C ASP A 99 12.95 -7.67 -13.33
N GLU A 100 14.10 -7.36 -12.73
CA GLU A 100 15.18 -8.34 -12.47
C GLU A 100 14.65 -9.63 -11.80
N GLY A 101 13.52 -9.55 -11.08
CA GLY A 101 12.86 -10.71 -10.48
C GLY A 101 12.04 -11.57 -11.45
N GLY A 102 11.54 -10.99 -12.56
CA GLY A 102 10.63 -11.65 -13.51
C GLY A 102 11.19 -12.96 -14.07
N GLU A 103 12.45 -12.92 -14.49
CA GLU A 103 13.16 -14.06 -15.06
C GLU A 103 13.38 -15.18 -14.04
N VAL A 104 13.66 -14.84 -12.78
CA VAL A 104 13.90 -15.81 -11.70
C VAL A 104 12.68 -16.69 -11.45
N TYR A 105 11.48 -16.10 -11.36
CA TYR A 105 10.25 -16.87 -11.13
C TYR A 105 9.96 -17.82 -12.28
N GLU A 106 10.04 -17.33 -13.53
CA GLU A 106 9.77 -18.17 -14.69
C GLU A 106 10.81 -19.30 -14.80
N ASP A 107 12.09 -19.04 -14.54
CA ASP A 107 13.14 -20.06 -14.56
C ASP A 107 13.06 -21.08 -13.41
N LEU A 108 12.40 -20.72 -12.31
CA LEU A 108 12.13 -21.59 -11.19
C LEU A 108 10.87 -22.44 -11.42
N MET A 109 9.85 -21.87 -12.06
CA MET A 109 8.56 -22.52 -12.33
C MET A 109 8.52 -23.30 -13.64
N LYS A 110 9.48 -23.09 -14.54
CA LYS A 110 9.71 -23.99 -15.69
C LYS A 110 9.94 -25.40 -15.17
N ALA A 111 9.10 -26.33 -15.62
CA ALA A 111 9.33 -27.75 -15.40
C ALA A 111 10.69 -28.13 -15.99
N GLU A 112 11.54 -28.85 -15.24
CA GLU A 112 12.63 -29.59 -15.89
C GLU A 112 12.02 -30.45 -16.99
N GLU A 113 12.61 -30.47 -18.18
CA GLU A 113 12.12 -31.15 -19.39
C GLU A 113 12.08 -32.69 -19.27
N ALA A 114 11.78 -33.22 -18.09
CA ALA A 114 11.47 -34.61 -17.86
C ALA A 114 10.03 -34.89 -18.33
N HIS A 115 9.91 -35.23 -19.62
CA HIS A 115 8.78 -35.96 -20.20
C HIS A 115 7.39 -35.38 -19.88
N GLN A 116 7.07 -34.19 -20.39
CA GLN A 116 5.65 -33.90 -20.63
C GLN A 116 5.17 -34.90 -21.71
N PRO A 117 4.20 -35.79 -21.42
CA PRO A 117 3.49 -36.46 -22.49
C PRO A 117 2.85 -35.34 -23.31
N LYS A 118 3.09 -35.32 -24.63
CA LYS A 118 2.37 -34.40 -25.53
C LYS A 118 0.88 -34.54 -25.24
N CYS A 119 0.32 -33.59 -24.50
CA CYS A 119 -1.11 -33.57 -24.27
C CYS A 119 -1.72 -33.34 -25.66
N PRO A 120 -2.62 -34.23 -26.14
CA PRO A 120 -3.26 -33.99 -27.43
C PRO A 120 -3.92 -32.60 -27.39
N GLU A 121 -3.92 -31.89 -28.52
CA GLU A 121 -4.42 -30.51 -28.70
C GLU A 121 -5.86 -30.26 -28.17
N ASN A 122 -6.55 -31.29 -27.70
CA ASN A 122 -7.92 -31.28 -27.22
C ASN A 122 -8.12 -31.17 -25.70
N ASP A 123 -7.08 -31.03 -24.87
CA ASP A 123 -7.28 -30.88 -23.40
C ASP A 123 -6.42 -29.78 -22.74
N VAL A 124 -6.50 -28.57 -23.31
CA VAL A 124 -5.87 -27.36 -22.74
C VAL A 124 -6.29 -27.11 -21.28
N ARG A 125 -7.53 -27.50 -20.92
CA ARG A 125 -8.06 -27.35 -19.56
C ARG A 125 -7.28 -28.22 -18.57
N SER A 126 -7.02 -29.49 -18.90
CA SER A 126 -6.18 -30.35 -18.06
C SER A 126 -4.73 -29.86 -17.96
N CYS A 127 -4.18 -29.25 -19.02
CA CYS A 127 -2.88 -28.58 -18.94
C CYS A 127 -2.89 -27.44 -17.92
N CYS A 128 -3.92 -26.58 -17.89
CA CYS A 128 -4.05 -25.52 -16.89
C CYS A 128 -4.12 -26.06 -15.46
N LEU A 129 -4.87 -27.16 -15.22
CA LEU A 129 -4.92 -27.81 -13.91
C LEU A 129 -3.55 -28.36 -13.50
N ALA A 130 -2.87 -29.04 -14.42
CA ALA A 130 -1.53 -29.58 -14.18
C ALA A 130 -0.54 -28.46 -13.87
N GLU A 131 -0.60 -27.35 -14.58
CA GLU A 131 0.23 -26.17 -14.34
C GLU A 131 -0.01 -25.55 -12.96
N ILE A 132 -1.28 -25.35 -12.56
CA ILE A 132 -1.63 -24.85 -11.22
C ILE A 132 -1.01 -25.74 -10.15
N LYS A 133 -1.18 -27.06 -10.27
CA LYS A 133 -0.66 -28.04 -9.32
C LYS A 133 0.87 -28.03 -9.27
N GLN A 134 1.53 -28.20 -10.42
CA GLN A 134 2.99 -28.32 -10.50
C GLN A 134 3.68 -27.05 -10.02
N THR A 135 3.18 -25.89 -10.42
CA THR A 135 3.77 -24.61 -9.98
C THR A 135 3.52 -24.34 -8.49
N GLU A 136 2.42 -24.82 -7.91
CA GLU A 136 2.19 -24.72 -6.45
C GLU A 136 3.09 -25.68 -5.66
N GLU A 137 3.27 -26.91 -6.14
CA GLU A 137 4.22 -27.88 -5.56
C GLU A 137 5.63 -27.29 -5.58
N LYS A 138 6.08 -26.78 -6.74
CA LYS A 138 7.40 -26.16 -6.89
C LYS A 138 7.58 -24.91 -6.02
N TYR A 139 6.54 -24.08 -5.92
CA TYR A 139 6.57 -22.89 -5.08
C TYR A 139 6.68 -23.24 -3.59
N THR A 140 5.92 -24.24 -3.14
CA THR A 140 5.97 -24.73 -1.76
C THR A 140 7.35 -25.31 -1.44
N GLU A 141 7.91 -26.15 -2.32
CA GLU A 141 9.28 -26.67 -2.19
C GLU A 141 10.32 -25.55 -2.10
N THR A 142 10.13 -24.47 -2.85
CA THR A 142 11.02 -23.30 -2.82
C THR A 142 10.95 -22.60 -1.46
N LEU A 143 9.75 -22.35 -0.93
CA LEU A 143 9.58 -21.77 0.41
C LEU A 143 10.21 -22.67 1.49
N GLU A 144 10.00 -23.99 1.42
CA GLU A 144 10.61 -24.95 2.35
C GLU A 144 12.13 -25.01 2.21
N SER A 145 12.65 -24.83 0.98
CA SER A 145 14.09 -24.72 0.72
C SER A 145 14.70 -23.48 1.38
N ILE A 146 14.00 -22.32 1.32
CA ILE A 146 14.41 -21.10 2.05
C ILE A 146 14.49 -21.38 3.55
N GLU A 147 13.45 -21.99 4.13
CA GLU A 147 13.41 -22.30 5.56
C GLU A 147 14.54 -23.27 5.97
N LYS A 148 14.73 -24.34 5.21
CA LYS A 148 15.68 -25.42 5.53
C LYS A 148 17.13 -25.03 5.29
N TYR A 149 17.43 -24.43 4.14
CA TYR A 149 18.82 -24.24 3.70
C TYR A 149 19.34 -22.83 3.94
N PHE A 150 18.49 -21.83 4.18
CA PHE A 150 18.92 -20.47 4.50
C PHE A 150 18.57 -20.07 5.93
N MET A 151 17.30 -20.12 6.32
CA MET A 151 16.86 -19.66 7.64
C MET A 151 17.51 -20.46 8.77
N ALA A 152 17.42 -21.80 8.74
CA ALA A 152 17.97 -22.62 9.81
C ALA A 152 19.51 -22.44 9.99
N PRO A 153 20.33 -22.40 8.92
CA PRO A 153 21.75 -22.11 9.05
C PRO A 153 22.07 -20.66 9.47
N LEU A 154 21.38 -19.66 8.90
CA LEU A 154 21.67 -18.24 9.15
C LEU A 154 21.23 -17.77 10.54
N LYS A 155 20.33 -18.49 11.21
CA LYS A 155 19.91 -18.21 12.59
C LYS A 155 21.08 -18.13 13.58
N ARG A 156 22.22 -18.76 13.29
CA ARG A 156 23.44 -18.71 14.13
C ARG A 156 24.39 -17.56 13.78
N PHE A 157 24.19 -16.91 12.64
CA PHE A 157 25.06 -15.85 12.10
C PHE A 157 24.39 -14.46 12.18
N LEU A 158 23.06 -14.42 12.16
CA LEU A 158 22.29 -13.19 12.25
C LEU A 158 21.81 -12.95 13.69
N THR A 159 21.71 -11.68 14.08
CA THR A 159 20.95 -11.30 15.28
C THR A 159 19.45 -11.54 15.06
N ALA A 160 18.66 -11.61 16.14
CA ALA A 160 17.21 -11.79 16.02
C ALA A 160 16.56 -10.67 15.17
N ALA A 161 16.97 -9.41 15.36
CA ALA A 161 16.43 -8.29 14.59
C ALA A 161 16.79 -8.36 13.10
N GLU A 162 18.02 -8.75 12.75
CA GLU A 162 18.44 -8.95 11.35
C GLU A 162 17.74 -10.15 10.72
N PHE A 163 17.50 -11.20 11.50
CA PHE A 163 16.79 -12.38 11.04
C PHE A 163 15.33 -12.02 10.70
N ASP A 164 14.64 -11.33 11.61
CA ASP A 164 13.26 -10.91 11.42
C ASP A 164 13.14 -9.88 10.28
N SER A 165 14.14 -8.99 10.12
CA SER A 165 14.14 -8.01 9.02
C SER A 165 14.34 -8.65 7.64
N VAL A 166 15.13 -9.73 7.54
CA VAL A 166 15.41 -10.41 6.26
C VAL A 166 14.31 -11.39 5.88
N PHE A 167 13.75 -12.15 6.85
CA PHE A 167 12.81 -13.24 6.54
C PHE A 167 11.34 -12.90 6.77
N ILE A 168 11.03 -11.74 7.38
CA ILE A 168 9.67 -11.22 7.55
C ILE A 168 8.71 -12.28 8.13
N ASN A 169 7.81 -12.81 7.31
CA ASN A 169 6.81 -13.82 7.65
C ASN A 169 6.86 -15.02 6.68
N ILE A 170 8.05 -15.37 6.18
CA ILE A 170 8.27 -16.60 5.40
C ILE A 170 7.76 -17.86 6.11
N PRO A 171 7.96 -18.06 7.44
CA PRO A 171 7.44 -19.25 8.12
C PRO A 171 5.93 -19.40 8.02
N GLU A 172 5.19 -18.29 8.11
CA GLU A 172 3.75 -18.26 7.93
C GLU A 172 3.36 -18.59 6.49
N LEU A 173 4.10 -18.07 5.50
CA LEU A 173 3.90 -18.42 4.09
C LEU A 173 4.12 -19.91 3.85
N VAL A 174 5.21 -20.49 4.34
CA VAL A 174 5.49 -21.95 4.24
C VAL A 174 4.30 -22.75 4.78
N LYS A 175 3.79 -22.38 5.96
CA LYS A 175 2.67 -23.07 6.59
C LYS A 175 1.38 -22.97 5.77
N VAL A 176 1.06 -21.79 5.25
CA VAL A 176 -0.16 -21.59 4.44
C VAL A 176 -0.06 -22.36 3.13
N HIS A 177 1.07 -22.28 2.43
CA HIS A 177 1.25 -22.91 1.12
C HIS A 177 1.38 -24.43 1.20
N ARG A 178 1.98 -24.98 2.26
CA ARG A 178 1.96 -26.44 2.50
C ARG A 178 0.52 -26.98 2.57
N ASN A 179 -0.39 -26.28 3.24
CA ASN A 179 -1.79 -26.69 3.32
C ASN A 179 -2.54 -26.43 2.01
N LEU A 180 -2.29 -25.28 1.36
CA LEU A 180 -2.90 -24.95 0.06
C LEU A 180 -2.53 -25.97 -1.01
N MET A 181 -1.26 -26.35 -1.10
CA MET A 181 -0.75 -27.36 -2.01
C MET A 181 -1.46 -28.71 -1.79
N GLN A 182 -1.59 -29.14 -0.52
CA GLN A 182 -2.30 -30.38 -0.19
C GLN A 182 -3.78 -30.34 -0.61
N GLU A 183 -4.48 -29.23 -0.37
CA GLU A 183 -5.88 -29.07 -0.77
C GLU A 183 -6.07 -28.98 -2.29
N ILE A 184 -5.14 -28.33 -3.00
CA ILE A 184 -5.13 -28.30 -4.48
C ILE A 184 -4.89 -29.71 -5.03
N HIS A 185 -3.90 -30.44 -4.48
CA HIS A 185 -3.60 -31.80 -4.88
C HIS A 185 -4.81 -32.72 -4.67
N ASP A 186 -5.42 -32.70 -3.48
CA ASP A 186 -6.62 -33.49 -3.18
C ASP A 186 -7.80 -33.12 -4.09
N SER A 187 -7.99 -31.83 -4.37
CA SER A 187 -9.05 -31.38 -5.28
C SER A 187 -8.88 -31.94 -6.69
N ILE A 188 -7.68 -31.83 -7.26
CA ILE A 188 -7.42 -32.23 -8.66
C ILE A 188 -7.37 -33.76 -8.80
N VAL A 189 -6.70 -34.46 -7.88
CA VAL A 189 -6.45 -35.91 -8.02
C VAL A 189 -7.62 -36.75 -7.49
N ASN A 190 -8.22 -36.38 -6.36
CA ASN A 190 -9.21 -37.23 -5.68
C ASN A 190 -10.66 -36.77 -5.91
N LYS A 191 -10.87 -35.50 -6.28
CA LYS A 191 -12.22 -34.89 -6.40
C LYS A 191 -12.55 -34.40 -7.81
N ASN A 192 -11.72 -34.73 -8.80
CA ASN A 192 -11.88 -34.30 -10.20
C ASN A 192 -12.16 -32.79 -10.31
N ASP A 193 -11.37 -31.98 -9.58
CA ASP A 193 -11.32 -30.51 -9.61
C ASP A 193 -12.63 -29.74 -9.35
N GLN A 194 -13.73 -30.43 -9.06
CA GLN A 194 -15.06 -29.84 -8.85
C GLN A 194 -15.10 -28.82 -7.70
N ASN A 195 -14.24 -28.97 -6.70
CA ASN A 195 -14.17 -28.10 -5.53
C ASN A 195 -12.98 -27.12 -5.56
N LEU A 196 -12.21 -27.07 -6.65
CA LEU A 196 -10.98 -26.26 -6.73
C LEU A 196 -11.25 -24.77 -6.49
N TYR A 197 -12.35 -24.27 -7.05
CA TYR A 197 -12.78 -22.88 -6.85
C TYR A 197 -12.97 -22.54 -5.35
N GLN A 198 -13.53 -23.48 -4.58
CA GLN A 198 -13.79 -23.30 -3.16
C GLN A 198 -12.49 -23.25 -2.35
N VAL A 199 -11.46 -24.00 -2.77
CA VAL A 199 -10.12 -23.95 -2.16
C VAL A 199 -9.57 -22.52 -2.25
N PHE A 200 -9.54 -21.92 -3.45
CA PHE A 200 -9.05 -20.54 -3.62
C PHE A 200 -9.86 -19.50 -2.86
N ILE A 201 -11.20 -19.62 -2.85
CA ILE A 201 -12.07 -18.72 -2.07
C ILE A 201 -11.74 -18.82 -0.56
N ASN A 202 -11.59 -20.04 -0.04
CA ASN A 202 -11.28 -20.27 1.37
C ASN A 202 -9.88 -19.77 1.77
N TYR A 203 -8.92 -19.81 0.85
CA TYR A 203 -7.55 -19.37 1.11
C TYR A 203 -7.35 -17.87 0.92
N LYS A 204 -8.27 -17.16 0.26
CA LYS A 204 -8.18 -15.69 0.08
C LYS A 204 -7.81 -14.95 1.37
N GLU A 205 -8.55 -15.17 2.47
CA GLU A 205 -8.28 -14.51 3.74
C GLU A 205 -6.97 -14.96 4.39
N ARG A 206 -6.57 -16.23 4.20
CA ARG A 206 -5.31 -16.77 4.71
C ARG A 206 -4.09 -16.20 3.98
N LEU A 207 -4.24 -15.92 2.69
CA LEU A 207 -3.20 -15.35 1.82
C LEU A 207 -3.03 -13.83 2.03
N VAL A 208 -3.88 -13.17 2.81
CA VAL A 208 -3.72 -11.73 3.12
C VAL A 208 -2.38 -11.41 3.83
N ILE A 209 -1.73 -12.41 4.43
CA ILE A 209 -0.37 -12.29 4.99
C ILE A 209 0.69 -11.82 3.96
N TYR A 210 0.41 -11.96 2.66
CA TYR A 210 1.23 -11.38 1.59
C TYR A 210 1.33 -9.86 1.65
N GLY A 211 0.33 -9.17 2.21
CA GLY A 211 0.40 -7.72 2.40
C GLY A 211 1.62 -7.32 3.24
N GLN A 212 1.85 -8.02 4.37
CA GLN A 212 3.03 -7.80 5.19
C GLN A 212 4.32 -8.11 4.42
N TYR A 213 4.37 -9.26 3.75
CA TYR A 213 5.54 -9.69 3.00
C TYR A 213 5.94 -8.69 1.90
N CYS A 214 5.00 -8.36 0.99
CA CYS A 214 5.25 -7.49 -0.14
C CYS A 214 5.59 -6.05 0.27
N SER A 215 5.06 -5.58 1.41
CA SER A 215 5.43 -4.26 1.94
C SER A 215 6.83 -4.19 2.55
N GLY A 216 7.38 -5.34 2.99
CA GLY A 216 8.67 -5.42 3.67
C GLY A 216 9.82 -5.93 2.80
N VAL A 217 9.54 -6.61 1.68
CA VAL A 217 10.55 -7.34 0.90
C VAL A 217 11.69 -6.44 0.36
N GLU A 218 11.40 -5.21 -0.06
CA GLU A 218 12.43 -4.26 -0.53
C GLU A 218 13.42 -3.89 0.58
N LEU A 219 12.90 -3.68 1.80
CA LEU A 219 13.72 -3.40 2.99
C LEU A 219 14.48 -4.65 3.45
N ALA A 220 13.88 -5.83 3.34
CA ALA A 220 14.53 -7.10 3.65
C ALA A 220 15.74 -7.35 2.73
N ILE A 221 15.57 -7.14 1.42
CA ILE A 221 16.65 -7.25 0.44
C ILE A 221 17.75 -6.21 0.72
N SER A 222 17.38 -4.95 0.97
CA SER A 222 18.36 -3.91 1.31
C SER A 222 19.13 -4.23 2.60
N SER A 223 18.44 -4.80 3.60
CA SER A 223 19.04 -5.27 4.85
C SER A 223 20.01 -6.43 4.58
N LEU A 224 19.61 -7.40 3.76
CA LEU A 224 20.45 -8.53 3.37
C LEU A 224 21.72 -8.07 2.65
N ASP A 225 21.61 -7.14 1.70
CA ASP A 225 22.76 -6.58 0.98
C ASP A 225 23.73 -5.90 1.94
N ASN A 226 23.22 -5.06 2.84
CA ASN A 226 24.05 -4.37 3.81
C ASN A 226 24.74 -5.35 4.78
N ILE A 227 24.03 -6.37 5.24
CA ILE A 227 24.61 -7.42 6.09
C ILE A 227 25.70 -8.18 5.31
N SER A 228 25.43 -8.59 4.07
CA SER A 228 26.39 -9.30 3.23
C SER A 228 27.65 -8.48 2.95
N LYS A 229 27.49 -7.15 2.76
CA LYS A 229 28.61 -6.22 2.54
C LYS A 229 29.46 -6.00 3.80
N THR A 230 28.84 -6.04 4.98
CA THR A 230 29.51 -5.69 6.25
C THR A 230 30.02 -6.91 7.02
N LYS A 231 29.47 -8.10 6.79
CA LYS A 231 29.80 -9.35 7.50
C LYS A 231 30.23 -10.44 6.51
N GLU A 232 31.53 -10.59 6.33
CA GLU A 232 32.11 -11.55 5.38
C GLU A 232 31.75 -13.00 5.72
N ASP A 233 31.62 -13.34 7.01
CA ASP A 233 31.20 -14.66 7.47
C ASP A 233 29.76 -15.00 7.05
N VAL A 234 28.84 -14.02 7.12
CA VAL A 234 27.47 -14.17 6.62
C VAL A 234 27.46 -14.33 5.10
N LYS A 235 28.26 -13.54 4.39
CA LYS A 235 28.38 -13.62 2.92
C LYS A 235 28.85 -15.00 2.45
N LEU A 236 29.94 -15.51 3.02
CA LEU A 236 30.42 -16.86 2.73
C LEU A 236 29.36 -17.92 3.08
N LYS A 237 28.62 -17.71 4.17
CA LYS A 237 27.54 -18.61 4.55
C LYS A 237 26.39 -18.60 3.54
N LEU A 238 26.01 -17.44 3.00
CA LEU A 238 24.98 -17.31 1.97
C LEU A 238 25.36 -18.07 0.69
N GLU A 239 26.61 -17.96 0.25
CA GLU A 239 27.14 -18.71 -0.90
C GLU A 239 27.09 -20.23 -0.67
N GLU A 240 27.47 -20.69 0.53
CA GLU A 240 27.37 -22.09 0.92
C GLU A 240 25.92 -22.59 0.92
N CYS A 241 25.00 -21.78 1.45
CA CYS A 241 23.57 -22.10 1.49
C CYS A 241 22.99 -22.21 0.08
N SER A 242 23.31 -21.27 -0.82
CA SER A 242 22.90 -21.29 -2.23
C SER A 242 23.40 -22.54 -2.96
N LYS A 243 24.68 -22.90 -2.78
CA LYS A 243 25.24 -24.15 -3.34
C LYS A 243 24.50 -25.39 -2.85
N ARG A 244 24.16 -25.46 -1.56
CA ARG A 244 23.42 -26.60 -0.97
C ARG A 244 21.96 -26.68 -1.40
N ALA A 245 21.32 -25.53 -1.61
CA ALA A 245 19.89 -25.46 -1.91
C ALA A 245 19.57 -25.72 -3.39
N ASN A 246 20.38 -25.19 -4.30
CA ASN A 246 20.08 -25.17 -5.74
C ASN A 246 21.34 -25.14 -6.63
N ASN A 247 22.46 -25.68 -6.16
CA ASN A 247 23.76 -25.70 -6.86
C ASN A 247 24.28 -24.31 -7.25
N GLY A 248 23.86 -23.26 -6.55
CA GLY A 248 24.29 -21.89 -6.83
C GLY A 248 23.52 -21.20 -7.96
N LYS A 249 22.43 -21.80 -8.46
CA LYS A 249 21.60 -21.20 -9.53
C LYS A 249 20.89 -19.93 -9.06
N PHE A 250 20.41 -19.91 -7.81
CA PHE A 250 19.66 -18.78 -7.25
C PHE A 250 20.21 -18.39 -5.88
N THR A 251 20.42 -17.11 -5.67
CA THR A 251 20.83 -16.53 -4.38
C THR A 251 19.63 -16.35 -3.45
N LEU A 252 19.87 -16.08 -2.16
CA LEU A 252 18.78 -15.77 -1.23
C LEU A 252 18.02 -14.51 -1.67
N ARG A 253 18.72 -13.51 -2.22
CA ARG A 253 18.12 -12.29 -2.76
C ARG A 253 17.07 -12.62 -3.82
N ASP A 254 17.42 -13.47 -4.79
CA ASP A 254 16.53 -13.88 -5.88
C ASP A 254 15.30 -14.62 -5.33
N LEU A 255 15.52 -15.54 -4.39
CA LEU A 255 14.46 -16.35 -3.79
C LEU A 255 13.46 -15.51 -2.96
N LEU A 256 13.89 -14.41 -2.35
CA LEU A 256 13.01 -13.53 -1.57
C LEU A 256 12.01 -12.75 -2.46
N VAL A 257 12.25 -12.62 -3.76
CA VAL A 257 11.30 -11.95 -4.68
C VAL A 257 10.16 -12.88 -5.09
N VAL A 258 10.42 -14.20 -5.14
CA VAL A 258 9.48 -15.22 -5.65
C VAL A 258 8.08 -15.17 -5.00
N PRO A 259 7.91 -14.99 -3.67
CA PRO A 259 6.57 -14.93 -3.08
C PRO A 259 5.71 -13.78 -3.60
N MET A 260 6.31 -12.61 -3.81
CA MET A 260 5.60 -11.44 -4.35
C MET A 260 5.09 -11.72 -5.77
N GLN A 261 5.84 -12.48 -6.56
CA GLN A 261 5.44 -12.85 -7.90
C GLN A 261 4.35 -13.93 -7.89
N ARG A 262 4.48 -14.95 -7.02
CA ARG A 262 3.52 -16.06 -6.95
C ARG A 262 2.09 -15.56 -6.70
N VAL A 263 1.89 -14.67 -5.74
CA VAL A 263 0.55 -14.18 -5.39
C VAL A 263 -0.13 -13.46 -6.57
N LEU A 264 0.64 -12.87 -7.48
CA LEU A 264 0.15 -12.22 -8.70
C LEU A 264 -0.11 -13.19 -9.86
N LYS A 265 0.28 -14.46 -9.76
CA LYS A 265 0.04 -15.47 -10.81
C LYS A 265 -1.29 -16.20 -10.63
N TYR A 266 -1.85 -16.28 -9.43
CA TYR A 266 -3.10 -17.03 -9.18
C TYR A 266 -4.27 -16.57 -10.04
N HIS A 267 -4.47 -15.26 -10.19
CA HIS A 267 -5.57 -14.76 -11.04
C HIS A 267 -5.32 -15.03 -12.53
N LEU A 268 -4.07 -15.06 -12.99
CA LEU A 268 -3.74 -15.38 -14.39
C LEU A 268 -3.98 -16.86 -14.70
N LEU A 269 -3.54 -17.75 -13.80
CA LEU A 269 -3.76 -19.19 -13.90
C LEU A 269 -5.26 -19.53 -13.91
N LEU A 270 -6.03 -18.95 -12.98
CA LEU A 270 -7.48 -19.14 -12.95
C LEU A 270 -8.19 -18.52 -14.16
N GLN A 271 -7.69 -17.40 -14.69
CA GLN A 271 -8.25 -16.77 -15.89
C GLN A 271 -8.12 -17.67 -17.12
N GLU A 272 -6.95 -18.29 -17.32
CA GLU A 272 -6.77 -19.23 -18.43
C GLU A 272 -7.60 -20.52 -18.22
N LEU A 273 -7.70 -21.03 -16.99
CA LEU A 273 -8.57 -22.17 -16.69
C LEU A 273 -10.06 -21.87 -16.99
N VAL A 274 -10.56 -20.69 -16.60
CA VAL A 274 -11.95 -20.25 -16.89
C VAL A 274 -12.22 -20.17 -18.40
N LYS A 275 -11.23 -19.71 -19.17
CA LYS A 275 -11.35 -19.56 -20.63
C LYS A 275 -11.61 -20.91 -21.30
N HIS A 276 -10.92 -21.96 -20.86
CA HIS A 276 -11.02 -23.33 -21.40
C HIS A 276 -12.04 -24.23 -20.68
N THR A 277 -12.78 -23.70 -19.70
CA THR A 277 -13.90 -24.42 -19.08
C THR A 277 -15.20 -24.18 -19.87
N THR A 278 -15.84 -25.27 -20.30
CA THR A 278 -17.07 -25.27 -21.11
C THR A 278 -18.34 -25.39 -20.29
N ASP A 279 -18.31 -26.14 -19.18
CA ASP A 279 -19.48 -26.29 -18.30
C ASP A 279 -19.87 -24.93 -17.68
N PRO A 280 -21.11 -24.44 -17.88
CA PRO A 280 -21.51 -23.11 -17.40
C PRO A 280 -21.47 -22.95 -15.88
N THR A 281 -21.78 -24.02 -15.14
CA THR A 281 -21.85 -23.98 -13.67
C THR A 281 -20.46 -23.91 -13.08
N GLU A 282 -19.57 -24.79 -13.55
CA GLU A 282 -18.17 -24.81 -13.17
C GLU A 282 -17.46 -23.50 -13.57
N LYS A 283 -17.71 -23.01 -14.79
CA LYS A 283 -17.18 -21.72 -15.25
C LYS A 283 -17.63 -20.57 -14.36
N ALA A 284 -18.89 -20.55 -13.90
CA ALA A 284 -19.38 -19.55 -12.96
C ALA A 284 -18.70 -19.65 -11.60
N ASN A 285 -18.51 -20.87 -11.08
CA ASN A 285 -17.82 -21.11 -9.82
C ASN A 285 -16.34 -20.68 -9.88
N LEU A 286 -15.63 -21.02 -10.96
CA LEU A 286 -14.24 -20.60 -11.18
C LEU A 286 -14.10 -19.08 -11.34
N LYS A 287 -15.11 -18.39 -11.91
CA LYS A 287 -15.12 -16.92 -11.94
C LYS A 287 -15.17 -16.32 -10.53
N LEU A 288 -15.90 -16.92 -9.58
CA LEU A 288 -15.89 -16.46 -8.19
C LEU A 288 -14.49 -16.60 -7.56
N ALA A 289 -13.79 -17.71 -7.83
CA ALA A 289 -12.41 -17.88 -7.39
C ALA A 289 -11.44 -16.91 -8.07
N LEU A 290 -11.63 -16.65 -9.36
CA LEU A 290 -10.86 -15.65 -10.11
C LEU A 290 -11.03 -14.24 -9.50
N ASP A 291 -12.27 -13.84 -9.21
CA ASP A 291 -12.56 -12.55 -8.58
C ASP A 291 -11.97 -12.47 -7.17
N ALA A 292 -11.97 -13.57 -6.41
CA ALA A 292 -11.31 -13.66 -5.11
C ALA A 292 -9.79 -13.43 -5.20
N MET A 293 -9.11 -14.01 -6.19
CA MET A 293 -7.67 -13.85 -6.39
C MET A 293 -7.30 -12.48 -6.99
N LYS A 294 -8.16 -11.89 -7.84
CA LYS A 294 -8.01 -10.50 -8.29
C LYS A 294 -8.12 -9.52 -7.12
N ASP A 295 -9.09 -9.73 -6.23
CA ASP A 295 -9.25 -8.88 -5.05
C ASP A 295 -8.06 -9.00 -4.09
N LEU A 296 -7.48 -10.20 -3.94
CA LEU A 296 -6.23 -10.40 -3.19
C LEU A 296 -5.05 -9.63 -3.82
N ALA A 297 -4.87 -9.71 -5.15
CA ALA A 297 -3.81 -8.98 -5.84
C ALA A 297 -3.96 -7.46 -5.67
N GLN A 298 -5.19 -6.94 -5.82
CA GLN A 298 -5.48 -5.53 -5.56
C GLN A 298 -5.24 -5.15 -4.10
N TYR A 299 -5.61 -6.01 -3.14
CA TYR A 299 -5.31 -5.79 -1.73
C TYR A 299 -3.80 -5.64 -1.48
N VAL A 300 -2.97 -6.54 -2.02
CA VAL A 300 -1.50 -6.51 -1.84
C VAL A 300 -0.92 -5.20 -2.41
N ASN A 301 -1.39 -4.78 -3.58
CA ASN A 301 -0.97 -3.51 -4.20
C ASN A 301 -1.32 -2.30 -3.33
N GLU A 302 -2.52 -2.26 -2.75
CA GLU A 302 -2.91 -1.18 -1.83
C GLU A 302 -2.10 -1.19 -0.53
N VAL A 303 -1.74 -2.37 0.00
CA VAL A 303 -0.87 -2.44 1.20
C VAL A 303 0.51 -1.87 0.91
N LYS A 304 1.06 -2.14 -0.29
CA LYS A 304 2.34 -1.53 -0.72
C LYS A 304 2.20 -0.01 -0.83
N ARG A 305 1.14 0.47 -1.51
CA ARG A 305 0.85 1.90 -1.67
C ARG A 305 0.68 2.61 -0.34
N ASP A 306 -0.09 2.05 0.59
CA ASP A 306 -0.27 2.63 1.92
C ASP A 306 1.05 2.67 2.69
N ASN A 307 1.92 1.67 2.56
CA ASN A 307 3.26 1.72 3.17
C ASN A 307 4.14 2.83 2.59
N GLU A 308 4.07 3.08 1.28
CA GLU A 308 4.73 4.23 0.65
C GLU A 308 4.17 5.56 1.17
N THR A 309 2.84 5.69 1.23
CA THR A 309 2.17 6.86 1.81
C THR A 309 2.55 7.08 3.27
N LEU A 310 2.64 6.03 4.09
CA LEU A 310 3.06 6.14 5.49
C LEU A 310 4.54 6.58 5.60
N ARG A 311 5.41 6.11 4.70
CA ARG A 311 6.81 6.59 4.61
C ARG A 311 6.86 8.06 4.23
N GLU A 312 6.01 8.51 3.31
CA GLU A 312 5.89 9.91 2.91
C GLU A 312 5.40 10.78 4.07
N ILE A 313 4.32 10.38 4.76
CA ILE A 313 3.79 11.08 5.95
C ILE A 313 4.88 11.22 7.02
N LYS A 314 5.66 10.16 7.26
CA LYS A 314 6.80 10.21 8.20
C LYS A 314 7.84 11.26 7.79
N GLN A 315 8.08 11.43 6.48
CA GLN A 315 8.99 12.48 6.01
C GLN A 315 8.41 13.87 6.22
N PHE A 316 7.12 14.09 5.94
CA PHE A 316 6.46 15.36 6.25
C PHE A 316 6.54 15.70 7.75
N GLN A 317 6.27 14.72 8.61
CA GLN A 317 6.38 14.87 10.06
C GLN A 317 7.77 15.33 10.53
N LEU A 318 8.84 14.88 9.85
CA LEU A 318 10.22 15.24 10.18
C LEU A 318 10.62 16.61 9.62
N SER A 319 10.06 17.00 8.47
CA SER A 319 10.42 18.25 7.78
C SER A 319 9.60 19.47 8.22
N ILE A 320 8.49 19.27 8.94
CA ILE A 320 7.63 20.35 9.42
C ILE A 320 7.87 20.60 10.92
N GLU A 321 8.45 21.76 11.23
CA GLU A 321 8.69 22.26 12.58
C GLU A 321 7.41 22.81 13.23
N ASN A 322 7.37 22.83 14.56
CA ASN A 322 6.27 23.36 15.39
C ASN A 322 4.91 22.65 15.24
N LEU A 323 4.87 21.42 14.71
CA LEU A 323 3.65 20.61 14.72
C LEU A 323 3.16 20.35 16.16
N ASN A 324 1.87 20.54 16.40
CA ASN A 324 1.23 20.30 17.70
C ASN A 324 0.55 18.93 17.79
N GLN A 325 0.44 18.19 16.68
CA GLN A 325 -0.13 16.85 16.62
C GLN A 325 0.49 16.03 15.46
N PRO A 326 0.43 14.68 15.52
CA PRO A 326 0.99 13.83 14.47
C PRO A 326 0.29 14.01 13.12
N VAL A 327 1.06 14.18 12.05
CA VAL A 327 0.55 14.37 10.67
C VAL A 327 -0.31 13.20 10.20
N LEU A 328 0.00 11.98 10.66
CA LEU A 328 -0.74 10.76 10.36
C LEU A 328 -2.24 10.85 10.68
N LEU A 329 -2.63 11.68 11.65
CA LEU A 329 -4.02 11.87 12.03
C LEU A 329 -4.85 12.56 10.93
N PHE A 330 -4.20 13.26 10.00
CA PHE A 330 -4.89 14.02 8.96
C PHE A 330 -5.30 13.21 7.73
N GLY A 331 -4.99 11.91 7.68
CA GLY A 331 -5.31 11.05 6.54
C GLY A 331 -4.20 11.03 5.49
N ARG A 332 -4.57 10.69 4.25
CA ARG A 332 -3.64 10.61 3.13
C ARG A 332 -3.30 12.01 2.62
N PRO A 333 -2.05 12.27 2.20
CA PRO A 333 -1.69 13.50 1.51
C PRO A 333 -2.36 13.53 0.13
N GLN A 334 -2.94 14.67 -0.22
CA GLN A 334 -3.54 14.95 -1.53
C GLN A 334 -2.61 15.82 -2.39
N GLY A 335 -1.73 16.60 -1.75
CA GLY A 335 -0.70 17.36 -2.45
C GLY A 335 -0.03 18.41 -1.56
N ASP A 336 1.09 18.94 -2.04
CA ASP A 336 1.80 20.03 -1.37
C ASP A 336 2.31 21.06 -2.39
N GLY A 337 2.38 22.32 -2.01
CA GLY A 337 2.88 23.36 -2.91
C GLY A 337 2.75 24.79 -2.40
N GLU A 338 3.28 25.72 -3.18
CA GLU A 338 3.28 27.14 -2.87
C GLU A 338 1.94 27.79 -3.26
N ILE A 339 1.40 28.60 -2.36
CA ILE A 339 0.12 29.28 -2.54
C ILE A 339 0.11 30.62 -1.80
N ARG A 340 -0.68 31.59 -2.27
CA ARG A 340 -0.91 32.84 -1.53
C ARG A 340 -2.24 32.76 -0.80
N ILE A 341 -2.22 33.05 0.49
CA ILE A 341 -3.40 32.97 1.37
C ILE A 341 -3.72 34.36 1.91
N THR A 342 -5.00 34.70 1.92
CA THR A 342 -5.54 35.92 2.55
C THR A 342 -6.66 35.50 3.48
N THR A 343 -6.64 36.01 4.71
CA THR A 343 -7.77 35.86 5.64
C THR A 343 -8.72 37.05 5.41
N LEU A 344 -10.03 36.85 5.51
CA LEU A 344 -11.00 37.94 5.24
C LEU A 344 -10.78 39.19 6.12
N ASP A 345 -10.18 39.02 7.29
CA ASP A 345 -9.82 40.09 8.24
C ASP A 345 -8.47 40.77 7.94
N LYS A 346 -7.56 40.14 7.18
CA LYS A 346 -6.26 40.70 6.81
C LYS A 346 -6.14 40.77 5.30
N HIS A 347 -6.34 41.96 4.74
CA HIS A 347 -6.23 42.22 3.29
C HIS A 347 -4.82 42.02 2.67
N THR A 348 -3.87 41.42 3.40
CA THR A 348 -2.51 41.15 2.92
C THR A 348 -2.39 39.73 2.40
N LYS A 349 -2.04 39.57 1.12
CA LYS A 349 -1.70 38.26 0.52
C LYS A 349 -0.39 37.74 1.10
N GLN A 350 -0.44 36.59 1.77
CA GLN A 350 0.73 35.96 2.38
C GLN A 350 1.17 34.75 1.56
N GLU A 351 2.43 34.72 1.15
CA GLU A 351 3.02 33.56 0.47
C GLU A 351 3.30 32.45 1.49
N ARG A 352 2.77 31.26 1.24
CA ARG A 352 2.81 30.10 2.12
C ARG A 352 3.06 28.84 1.31
N HIS A 353 3.54 27.80 1.98
CA HIS A 353 3.54 26.44 1.45
C HIS A 353 2.47 25.66 2.19
N ILE A 354 1.58 24.96 1.49
CA ILE A 354 0.55 24.13 2.11
C ILE A 354 0.84 22.65 1.89
N PHE A 355 0.49 21.84 2.89
CA PHE A 355 0.36 20.40 2.76
C PHE A 355 -1.11 20.06 2.96
N LEU A 356 -1.77 19.56 1.92
CA LEU A 356 -3.16 19.16 1.94
C LEU A 356 -3.26 17.67 2.22
N PHE A 357 -4.06 17.32 3.22
CA PHE A 357 -4.43 15.95 3.58
C PHE A 357 -5.96 15.79 3.50
N ASP A 358 -6.45 14.56 3.63
CA ASP A 358 -7.89 14.28 3.66
C ASP A 358 -8.66 15.15 4.66
N LEU A 359 -8.15 15.28 5.90
CA LEU A 359 -8.86 15.94 6.99
C LEU A 359 -8.36 17.36 7.30
N ALA A 360 -7.20 17.76 6.80
CA ALA A 360 -6.60 19.04 7.18
C ALA A 360 -5.68 19.66 6.12
N VAL A 361 -5.49 20.97 6.21
CA VAL A 361 -4.43 21.69 5.51
C VAL A 361 -3.42 22.20 6.53
N ILE A 362 -2.16 21.84 6.37
CA ILE A 362 -1.07 22.41 7.17
C ILE A 362 -0.49 23.60 6.40
N VAL A 363 -0.67 24.81 6.93
CA VAL A 363 -0.14 26.05 6.36
C VAL A 363 1.23 26.32 6.97
N CYS A 364 2.25 26.39 6.12
CA CYS A 364 3.63 26.54 6.51
C CYS A 364 4.28 27.80 5.94
N LYS A 365 5.27 28.33 6.65
CA LYS A 365 6.29 29.23 6.09
C LYS A 365 7.52 28.40 5.74
N ARG A 366 7.93 28.42 4.48
CA ARG A 366 9.12 27.72 4.02
C ARG A 366 10.39 28.36 4.60
N LYS A 367 11.34 27.54 5.08
CA LYS A 367 12.67 27.93 5.59
C LYS A 367 13.73 27.02 4.94
N GLY A 368 14.09 27.32 3.70
CA GLY A 368 14.96 26.46 2.90
C GLY A 368 14.30 25.11 2.63
N ASP A 369 14.82 24.06 3.26
CA ASP A 369 14.36 22.67 3.12
C ASP A 369 13.36 22.24 4.21
N ASN A 370 13.27 23.02 5.29
CA ASN A 370 12.30 22.81 6.35
C ASN A 370 11.09 23.73 6.18
N TYR A 371 10.02 23.35 6.87
CA TYR A 371 8.76 24.06 6.87
C TYR A 371 8.40 24.42 8.30
N GLU A 372 8.07 25.68 8.57
CA GLU A 372 7.60 26.09 9.88
C GLU A 372 6.08 26.17 9.84
N MET A 373 5.40 25.31 10.62
CA MET A 373 3.94 25.33 10.75
C MET A 373 3.48 26.69 11.30
N LYS A 374 2.47 27.26 10.65
CA LYS A 374 1.81 28.52 11.06
C LYS A 374 0.39 28.29 11.52
N GLU A 375 -0.34 27.44 10.80
CA GLU A 375 -1.74 27.14 11.08
C GLU A 375 -2.09 25.74 10.55
N ILE A 376 -3.05 25.07 11.20
CA ILE A 376 -3.65 23.84 10.72
C ILE A 376 -5.14 24.10 10.56
N ILE A 377 -5.64 23.94 9.34
CA ILE A 377 -7.04 24.16 8.98
C ILE A 377 -7.74 22.81 8.98
N ASP A 378 -8.73 22.63 9.85
CA ASP A 378 -9.58 21.44 9.91
C ASP A 378 -10.64 21.48 8.80
N LEU A 379 -10.47 20.67 7.76
CA LEU A 379 -11.35 20.65 6.58
C LEU A 379 -12.78 20.22 6.92
N GLN A 380 -13.02 19.55 8.05
CA GLN A 380 -14.37 19.22 8.50
C GLN A 380 -15.22 20.44 8.82
N GLN A 381 -14.60 21.61 8.98
CA GLN A 381 -15.29 22.85 9.31
C GLN A 381 -15.48 23.75 8.08
N TYR A 382 -14.96 23.38 6.91
CA TYR A 382 -14.99 24.21 5.71
C TYR A 382 -15.75 23.56 4.54
N LYS A 383 -16.12 24.41 3.58
CA LYS A 383 -16.59 24.08 2.24
C LYS A 383 -15.76 24.85 1.23
N ILE A 384 -15.50 24.26 0.07
CA ILE A 384 -14.80 24.93 -1.02
C ILE A 384 -15.78 25.65 -1.94
N ALA A 385 -15.39 26.80 -2.46
CA ALA A 385 -16.10 27.52 -3.50
C ALA A 385 -15.10 28.13 -4.50
N ASN A 386 -15.36 27.96 -5.79
CA ASN A 386 -14.56 28.59 -6.83
C ASN A 386 -14.79 30.11 -6.82
N ASN A 387 -13.72 30.90 -6.86
CA ASN A 387 -13.81 32.34 -7.15
C ASN A 387 -13.66 32.53 -8.66
N PRO A 388 -14.72 32.81 -9.43
CA PRO A 388 -14.61 33.04 -10.87
C PRO A 388 -13.80 34.32 -11.12
N THR A 389 -12.49 34.18 -11.29
CA THR A 389 -11.61 35.26 -11.72
C THR A 389 -12.08 35.74 -13.08
N THR A 390 -12.31 37.05 -13.24
CA THR A 390 -12.60 37.62 -14.56
C THR A 390 -11.41 37.39 -15.49
N ASP A 391 -11.65 36.76 -16.65
CA ASP A 391 -10.63 36.44 -17.68
C ASP A 391 -9.81 37.65 -18.19
N LYS A 392 -10.16 38.87 -17.77
CA LYS A 392 -9.39 40.09 -18.06
C LYS A 392 -8.07 40.20 -17.28
N GLU A 393 -7.84 39.35 -16.28
CA GLU A 393 -6.64 39.35 -15.43
C GLU A 393 -5.82 38.06 -15.59
N ASN A 394 -5.19 37.88 -16.77
CA ASN A 394 -4.14 36.87 -17.00
C ASN A 394 -2.83 37.27 -16.28
N LYS A 395 -2.91 37.55 -14.98
CA LYS A 395 -1.78 37.96 -14.14
C LYS A 395 -1.44 36.81 -13.19
N LYS A 396 -0.14 36.48 -13.08
CA LYS A 396 0.32 35.50 -12.09
C LYS A 396 -0.22 35.85 -10.70
N TRP A 397 -0.68 34.85 -9.96
CA TRP A 397 -1.25 35.00 -8.61
C TRP A 397 -2.61 35.71 -8.53
N SER A 398 -3.38 35.79 -9.63
CA SER A 398 -4.77 36.27 -9.61
C SER A 398 -5.80 35.15 -9.44
N TYR A 399 -5.45 33.90 -9.75
CA TYR A 399 -6.39 32.78 -9.82
C TYR A 399 -6.77 32.25 -8.43
N GLY A 400 -7.94 32.66 -7.91
CA GLY A 400 -8.33 32.32 -6.53
C GLY A 400 -9.47 31.32 -6.36
N PHE A 401 -9.61 30.82 -5.13
CA PHE A 401 -10.77 30.07 -4.64
C PHE A 401 -10.92 30.27 -3.11
N TYR A 402 -12.09 29.95 -2.57
CA TYR A 402 -12.44 30.18 -1.17
C TYR A 402 -12.58 28.86 -0.39
N LEU A 403 -12.10 28.87 0.85
CA LEU A 403 -12.58 27.96 1.89
C LEU A 403 -13.51 28.74 2.84
N ILE A 404 -14.78 28.38 2.83
CA ILE A 404 -15.85 29.04 3.58
C ILE A 404 -16.13 28.22 4.84
N HIS A 405 -16.03 28.85 6.02
CA HIS A 405 -16.34 28.19 7.28
C HIS A 405 -17.84 27.89 7.40
N THR A 406 -18.17 26.64 7.72
CA THR A 406 -19.56 26.15 7.77
C THR A 406 -20.39 26.77 8.89
N GLN A 407 -19.77 27.19 9.98
CA GLN A 407 -20.44 27.85 11.13
C GLN A 407 -20.39 29.39 11.06
N GLY A 408 -20.03 29.97 9.90
CA GLY A 408 -20.04 31.43 9.71
C GLY A 408 -18.87 32.21 10.34
N GLN A 409 -17.76 31.54 10.66
CA GLN A 409 -16.51 32.20 11.03
C GLN A 409 -15.76 32.71 9.78
N ASN A 410 -14.60 33.35 9.97
CA ASN A 410 -13.79 33.87 8.88
C ASN A 410 -13.39 32.75 7.89
N GLY A 411 -13.71 32.95 6.62
CA GLY A 411 -13.19 32.16 5.52
C GLY A 411 -11.78 32.56 5.10
N LEU A 412 -11.19 31.72 4.25
CA LEU A 412 -9.86 31.87 3.69
C LEU A 412 -9.96 31.99 2.17
N GLU A 413 -9.14 32.87 1.59
CA GLU A 413 -8.99 32.98 0.14
C GLU A 413 -7.59 32.54 -0.28
N PHE A 414 -7.55 31.57 -1.17
CA PHE A 414 -6.33 31.03 -1.76
C PHE A 414 -6.15 31.61 -3.16
N TYR A 415 -4.90 31.87 -3.53
CA TYR A 415 -4.51 32.41 -4.84
C TYR A 415 -3.34 31.59 -5.41
N CYS A 416 -3.55 31.04 -6.61
CA CYS A 416 -2.59 30.22 -7.33
C CYS A 416 -1.86 31.04 -8.40
N LYS A 417 -0.62 30.62 -8.71
CA LYS A 417 0.23 31.28 -9.71
C LYS A 417 -0.39 31.22 -11.11
N THR A 418 -0.92 30.07 -11.51
CA THR A 418 -1.51 29.80 -12.84
C THR A 418 -2.94 29.27 -12.73
N LYS A 419 -3.67 29.27 -13.85
CA LYS A 419 -5.03 28.73 -13.94
C LYS A 419 -5.05 27.21 -13.73
N ASP A 420 -4.06 26.50 -14.26
CA ASP A 420 -3.95 25.05 -14.14
C ASP A 420 -3.64 24.61 -12.71
N LEU A 421 -2.75 25.34 -12.01
CA LEU A 421 -2.53 25.11 -10.57
C LEU A 421 -3.81 25.33 -9.76
N LYS A 422 -4.61 26.35 -10.07
CA LYS A 422 -5.92 26.55 -9.43
C LYS A 422 -6.84 25.36 -9.68
N LYS A 423 -6.93 24.87 -10.92
CA LYS A 423 -7.76 23.71 -11.28
C LYS A 423 -7.31 22.47 -10.50
N LYS A 424 -6.00 22.18 -10.49
CA LYS A 424 -5.41 21.07 -9.73
C LYS A 424 -5.72 21.17 -8.24
N TRP A 425 -5.54 22.34 -7.63
CA TRP A 425 -5.88 22.53 -6.21
C TRP A 425 -7.36 22.33 -5.94
N LEU A 426 -8.26 22.90 -6.75
CA LEU A 426 -9.71 22.69 -6.62
C LEU A 426 -10.05 21.20 -6.62
N GLU A 427 -9.55 20.43 -7.58
CA GLU A 427 -9.76 18.98 -7.69
C GLU A 427 -9.26 18.22 -6.43
N GLN A 428 -8.08 18.56 -5.92
CA GLN A 428 -7.52 17.92 -4.72
C GLN A 428 -8.31 18.26 -3.44
N PHE A 429 -8.73 19.52 -3.28
CA PHE A 429 -9.58 19.92 -2.16
C PHE A 429 -10.97 19.28 -2.24
N GLU A 430 -11.56 19.19 -3.44
CA GLU A 430 -12.83 18.49 -3.67
C GLU A 430 -12.71 17.00 -3.34
N MET A 431 -11.59 16.36 -3.72
CA MET A 431 -11.30 14.97 -3.36
C MET A 431 -11.22 14.78 -1.84
N ALA A 432 -10.45 15.61 -1.14
CA ALA A 432 -10.32 15.58 0.32
C ALA A 432 -11.69 15.74 1.00
N LEU A 433 -12.47 16.76 0.61
CA LEU A 433 -13.79 17.02 1.17
C LEU A 433 -14.79 15.89 0.86
N SER A 434 -14.69 15.27 -0.33
CA SER A 434 -15.47 14.08 -0.70
C SER A 434 -15.07 12.85 0.11
N ASN A 435 -13.83 12.75 0.60
CA ASN A 435 -13.41 11.70 1.52
C ASN A 435 -13.98 11.94 2.93
N ILE A 436 -14.01 13.19 3.40
CA ILE A 436 -14.63 13.54 4.69
C ILE A 436 -16.15 13.30 4.65
N ARG A 437 -16.81 13.77 3.59
CA ARG A 437 -18.26 13.75 3.43
C ARG A 437 -18.60 13.05 2.12
N PRO A 438 -18.47 11.71 2.05
CA PRO A 438 -18.79 10.99 0.84
C PRO A 438 -20.29 11.00 0.57
N ASP A 439 -20.66 10.79 -0.69
CA ASP A 439 -22.05 10.59 -1.05
C ASP A 439 -22.63 9.42 -0.24
N TYR A 440 -23.86 9.61 0.23
CA TYR A 440 -24.60 8.65 1.03
C TYR A 440 -24.02 8.31 2.42
N ALA A 441 -23.11 9.13 2.98
CA ALA A 441 -22.56 8.94 4.34
C ALA A 441 -23.64 8.79 5.44
N ASP A 442 -24.71 9.59 5.34
CA ASP A 442 -25.82 9.63 6.30
C ASP A 442 -27.10 8.98 5.75
N SER A 443 -27.03 8.40 4.55
CA SER A 443 -28.17 7.71 3.95
C SER A 443 -28.61 6.55 4.80
N ASN A 444 -29.90 6.22 4.72
CA ASN A 444 -30.48 5.08 5.42
C ASN A 444 -30.18 5.10 6.94
N PHE A 445 -30.06 6.30 7.53
CA PHE A 445 -29.78 6.58 8.95
C PHE A 445 -28.37 6.22 9.45
N HIS A 446 -27.42 5.92 8.56
CA HIS A 446 -26.03 5.66 8.95
C HIS A 446 -25.31 6.92 9.42
N GLU A 447 -24.08 6.74 9.88
CA GLU A 447 -23.11 7.81 10.14
C GLU A 447 -21.74 7.26 9.81
N PHE A 448 -21.44 7.17 8.51
CA PHE A 448 -20.17 6.68 8.01
C PHE A 448 -19.09 7.74 8.14
N LYS A 449 -17.95 7.38 8.74
CA LYS A 449 -16.72 8.20 8.68
C LYS A 449 -15.54 7.35 8.24
N MET A 450 -14.57 8.00 7.63
CA MET A 450 -13.30 7.38 7.26
C MET A 450 -12.69 6.67 8.47
N HIS A 451 -12.18 5.45 8.25
CA HIS A 451 -11.67 4.63 9.34
C HIS A 451 -10.50 3.75 8.90
N THR A 452 -9.53 3.58 9.80
CA THR A 452 -8.44 2.62 9.65
C THR A 452 -8.78 1.34 10.43
N PHE A 453 -8.93 0.23 9.71
CA PHE A 453 -9.20 -1.08 10.27
C PHE A 453 -7.89 -1.79 10.61
N ASN A 454 -7.72 -2.19 11.88
CA ASN A 454 -6.51 -2.89 12.35
C ASN A 454 -6.45 -4.37 11.96
N ARG A 455 -7.53 -4.91 11.39
CA ARG A 455 -7.63 -6.30 10.93
C ARG A 455 -8.11 -6.31 9.50
N VAL A 456 -7.75 -7.37 8.79
CA VAL A 456 -8.30 -7.69 7.48
C VAL A 456 -9.82 -7.69 7.57
N THR A 457 -10.44 -6.91 6.71
CA THR A 457 -11.85 -6.55 6.85
C THR A 457 -12.51 -6.57 5.48
N SER A 458 -13.66 -7.21 5.36
CA SER A 458 -14.45 -7.22 4.11
C SER A 458 -15.61 -6.23 4.17
N CYS A 459 -15.95 -5.65 3.01
CA CYS A 459 -17.08 -4.76 2.84
C CYS A 459 -18.41 -5.51 3.00
N LYS A 460 -19.34 -4.94 3.77
CA LYS A 460 -20.67 -5.51 4.02
C LYS A 460 -21.50 -5.71 2.74
N VAL A 461 -21.24 -4.93 1.70
CA VAL A 461 -22.02 -4.93 0.45
C VAL A 461 -21.43 -5.89 -0.57
N CYS A 462 -20.20 -5.64 -1.03
CA CYS A 462 -19.60 -6.41 -2.12
C CYS A 462 -18.82 -7.65 -1.66
N GLN A 463 -18.63 -7.85 -0.35
CA GLN A 463 -17.84 -8.94 0.25
C GLN A 463 -16.35 -8.96 -0.18
N MET A 464 -15.88 -7.93 -0.90
CA MET A 464 -14.47 -7.72 -1.22
C MET A 464 -13.74 -7.08 -0.05
N LEU A 465 -12.42 -7.25 -0.01
CA LEU A 465 -11.55 -6.70 1.03
C LEU A 465 -11.60 -5.17 1.01
N LEU A 466 -11.65 -4.55 2.19
CA LEU A 466 -11.26 -3.15 2.39
C LEU A 466 -9.73 -3.13 2.30
N ARG A 467 -9.24 -2.59 1.19
CA ARG A 467 -7.86 -2.78 0.76
C ARG A 467 -6.91 -1.81 1.45
N GLY A 468 -5.68 -2.26 1.70
CA GLY A 468 -4.65 -1.46 2.34
C GLY A 468 -4.61 -1.60 3.87
N THR A 469 -3.81 -0.74 4.51
CA THR A 469 -3.54 -0.71 5.95
C THR A 469 -3.89 0.62 6.60
N PHE A 470 -4.23 1.65 5.83
CA PHE A 470 -4.47 3.00 6.31
C PHE A 470 -5.75 3.54 5.68
N TYR A 471 -6.74 4.01 6.46
CA TYR A 471 -8.01 4.55 5.94
C TYR A 471 -8.62 3.75 4.77
N GLN A 472 -8.80 2.43 4.95
CA GLN A 472 -9.21 1.51 3.88
C GLN A 472 -10.66 1.71 3.41
N GLY A 473 -11.47 2.41 4.21
CA GLY A 473 -12.88 2.62 3.93
C GLY A 473 -13.57 3.36 5.06
N TYR A 474 -14.86 3.05 5.23
CA TYR A 474 -15.73 3.78 6.14
C TYR A 474 -16.37 2.85 7.17
N LEU A 475 -16.49 3.36 8.39
CA LEU A 475 -17.18 2.71 9.49
C LEU A 475 -18.41 3.54 9.89
N CYS A 476 -19.56 2.89 9.97
CA CYS A 476 -20.75 3.49 10.56
C CYS A 476 -20.66 3.39 12.09
N PHE A 477 -20.57 4.53 12.78
CA PHE A 477 -20.43 4.58 14.25
C PHE A 477 -21.70 4.12 14.99
N LYS A 478 -22.85 4.09 14.31
CA LYS A 478 -24.13 3.64 14.89
C LYS A 478 -24.30 2.13 14.89
N CYS A 479 -23.90 1.43 13.82
CA CYS A 479 -24.17 0.00 13.64
C CYS A 479 -22.95 -0.88 13.39
N GLY A 480 -21.74 -0.30 13.29
CA GLY A 480 -20.51 -1.03 13.01
C GLY A 480 -20.40 -1.55 11.57
N ALA A 481 -21.31 -1.14 10.66
CA ALA A 481 -21.20 -1.47 9.24
C ALA A 481 -19.92 -0.89 8.65
N ARG A 482 -19.29 -1.65 7.77
CA ARG A 482 -18.00 -1.37 7.16
C ARG A 482 -18.12 -1.49 5.65
N ALA A 483 -17.67 -0.49 4.92
CA ALA A 483 -17.92 -0.41 3.48
C ALA A 483 -16.87 0.43 2.75
N HIS A 484 -16.69 0.14 1.46
CA HIS A 484 -15.97 1.03 0.54
C HIS A 484 -16.77 2.31 0.30
N LYS A 485 -16.09 3.36 -0.19
CA LYS A 485 -16.71 4.67 -0.51
C LYS A 485 -17.88 4.53 -1.49
N GLU A 486 -17.68 3.72 -2.53
CA GLU A 486 -18.64 3.40 -3.60
C GLU A 486 -19.72 2.38 -3.17
N CYS A 487 -19.66 1.88 -1.95
CA CYS A 487 -20.63 0.93 -1.40
C CYS A 487 -21.63 1.56 -0.43
N LEU A 488 -21.40 2.79 0.04
CA LEU A 488 -22.19 3.41 1.11
C LEU A 488 -23.69 3.48 0.79
N GLY A 489 -24.06 3.90 -0.43
CA GLY A 489 -25.46 4.00 -0.86
C GLY A 489 -26.19 2.65 -0.99
N ARG A 490 -25.47 1.52 -0.95
CA ARG A 490 -26.02 0.16 -1.06
C ARG A 490 -26.10 -0.55 0.30
N VAL A 491 -25.74 0.11 1.39
CA VAL A 491 -25.88 -0.46 2.73
C VAL A 491 -27.33 -0.36 3.19
N ASP A 492 -27.90 -1.49 3.59
CA ASP A 492 -29.25 -1.57 4.19
C ASP A 492 -29.42 -0.61 5.38
N ASN A 493 -30.67 -0.30 5.75
CA ASN A 493 -31.01 0.60 6.84
C ASN A 493 -30.19 0.38 8.13
N CYS A 494 -29.71 1.50 8.68
CA CYS A 494 -29.02 1.56 9.95
C CYS A 494 -30.02 1.22 11.06
N GLY A 495 -30.01 -0.03 11.51
CA GLY A 495 -30.95 -0.47 12.53
C GLY A 495 -31.30 -1.95 12.44
N ARG A 496 -30.36 -2.80 12.85
CA ARG A 496 -30.61 -4.00 13.67
C ARG A 496 -29.34 -4.29 14.46
N VAL A 497 -29.18 -3.62 15.60
CA VAL A 497 -28.48 -4.24 16.74
C VAL A 497 -29.54 -5.06 17.48
N ASN A 498 -29.98 -6.15 16.85
CA ASN A 498 -30.56 -7.26 17.59
C ASN A 498 -29.47 -8.31 17.61
N SER A 499 -29.06 -8.69 18.81
CA SER A 499 -28.41 -9.94 19.15
C SER A 499 -28.78 -11.03 18.13
N ALA A 500 -27.87 -11.34 17.22
CA ALA A 500 -27.99 -12.53 16.40
C ALA A 500 -27.61 -13.73 17.27
N GLU A 501 -28.51 -14.12 18.17
CA GLU A 501 -28.73 -15.55 18.36
C GLU A 501 -29.30 -16.09 17.04
N PRO A 502 -28.87 -17.27 16.56
CA PRO A 502 -29.50 -17.91 15.41
C PRO A 502 -30.88 -18.46 15.82
N GLY A 503 -31.90 -17.61 15.77
CA GLY A 503 -33.29 -17.96 16.01
C GLY A 503 -33.93 -18.62 14.79
N THR A 504 -33.89 -19.95 14.76
CA THR A 504 -35.00 -20.86 14.39
C THR A 504 -35.90 -20.44 13.22
N LEU A 505 -35.70 -21.09 12.08
CA LEU A 505 -36.77 -21.44 11.16
C LEU A 505 -37.82 -22.28 11.93
N LYS A 506 -39.06 -21.82 12.00
CA LYS A 506 -40.20 -22.64 12.39
C LYS A 506 -40.47 -23.67 11.28
N PRO A 507 -40.45 -24.99 11.55
CA PRO A 507 -41.05 -25.98 10.66
C PRO A 507 -42.53 -26.22 11.04
N PRO A 508 -43.36 -26.69 10.10
CA PRO A 508 -44.75 -27.02 10.39
C PRO A 508 -44.86 -28.28 11.24
N GLU A 509 -45.90 -28.31 12.06
CA GLU A 509 -46.24 -29.36 13.02
C GLU A 509 -46.29 -30.77 12.40
N LYS A 510 -45.71 -31.76 13.09
CA LYS A 510 -46.26 -33.13 13.22
C LYS A 510 -45.57 -33.93 14.32
N ARG A 511 -46.37 -34.80 14.95
CA ARG A 511 -46.19 -35.46 16.24
C ARG A 511 -45.22 -36.66 16.23
N THR A 512 -44.86 -37.03 17.47
CA THR A 512 -44.57 -38.36 18.05
C THR A 512 -43.16 -38.98 18.04
N ASN A 513 -42.69 -39.18 19.29
CA ASN A 513 -41.95 -40.31 19.89
C ASN A 513 -40.58 -40.75 19.36
N GLY A 514 -39.60 -40.84 20.27
CA GLY A 514 -38.49 -41.78 20.13
C GLY A 514 -37.19 -41.42 20.86
N LEU A 515 -36.85 -42.21 21.86
CA LEU A 515 -35.65 -42.24 22.71
C LEU A 515 -34.24 -42.09 22.06
N ARG A 516 -33.29 -41.64 22.92
CA ARG A 516 -31.88 -42.09 23.17
C ARG A 516 -30.67 -41.20 22.77
N ARG A 517 -30.10 -40.57 23.81
CA ARG A 517 -28.72 -40.61 24.37
C ARG A 517 -27.45 -40.11 23.59
N SER A 518 -26.85 -39.07 24.21
CA SER A 518 -25.40 -38.85 24.53
C SER A 518 -24.47 -38.19 23.48
N PRO A 519 -23.34 -37.55 23.88
CA PRO A 519 -23.25 -36.22 24.49
C PRO A 519 -22.42 -35.23 23.61
N ARG A 520 -22.76 -33.94 23.60
CA ARG A 520 -21.93 -32.90 22.96
C ARG A 520 -20.87 -32.38 23.95
N GLN A 521 -19.61 -32.44 23.53
CA GLN A 521 -18.50 -31.69 24.12
C GLN A 521 -18.81 -30.19 24.07
N VAL A 522 -18.62 -29.51 25.18
CA VAL A 522 -18.72 -28.05 25.30
C VAL A 522 -17.29 -27.53 25.40
N ASP A 523 -16.89 -26.68 24.46
CA ASP A 523 -15.64 -25.92 24.52
C ASP A 523 -15.67 -24.99 25.76
N PRO A 524 -14.65 -25.00 26.63
CA PRO A 524 -14.59 -24.04 27.72
C PRO A 524 -14.15 -22.69 27.16
N GLY A 525 -15.10 -21.75 27.06
CA GLY A 525 -14.78 -20.35 26.74
C GLY A 525 -13.80 -19.72 27.73
N LEU A 526 -13.25 -18.55 27.36
CA LEU A 526 -12.27 -17.84 28.18
C LEU A 526 -12.82 -17.50 29.59
N PRO A 527 -11.96 -17.42 30.62
CA PRO A 527 -12.39 -17.10 31.97
C PRO A 527 -13.07 -15.72 32.02
N LYS A 528 -14.28 -15.68 32.58
CA LYS A 528 -15.03 -14.44 32.82
C LYS A 528 -14.72 -13.92 34.21
N MET A 529 -14.41 -12.64 34.32
CA MET A 529 -14.15 -11.95 35.58
C MET A 529 -15.15 -10.83 35.79
N GLN A 530 -15.52 -10.59 37.04
CA GLN A 530 -16.35 -9.44 37.40
C GLN A 530 -15.45 -8.28 37.81
N VAL A 531 -15.73 -7.11 37.25
CA VAL A 531 -15.03 -5.86 37.55
C VAL A 531 -15.42 -5.40 38.95
N ILE A 532 -14.44 -5.26 39.85
CA ILE A 532 -14.68 -4.87 41.25
C ILE A 532 -14.45 -3.38 41.53
N LYS A 533 -13.84 -2.65 40.58
CA LYS A 533 -13.54 -1.22 40.66
C LYS A 533 -13.70 -0.56 39.30
N ASN A 534 -14.18 0.69 39.30
CA ASN A 534 -14.25 1.49 38.09
C ASN A 534 -12.84 1.77 37.55
N TYR A 535 -12.67 1.72 36.24
CA TYR A 535 -11.46 2.14 35.55
C TYR A 535 -11.85 2.94 34.31
N THR A 536 -11.29 4.14 34.20
CA THR A 536 -11.58 5.10 33.13
C THR A 536 -10.37 5.39 32.27
N GLY A 537 -9.43 4.44 32.16
CA GLY A 537 -8.18 4.62 31.41
C GLY A 537 -7.04 5.28 32.18
N VAL A 538 -7.14 5.38 33.51
CA VAL A 538 -6.09 5.99 34.35
C VAL A 538 -5.70 5.01 35.48
N PRO A 539 -4.42 4.62 35.60
CA PRO A 539 -3.29 4.99 34.74
C PRO A 539 -3.42 4.42 33.32
N LEU A 540 -2.84 5.10 32.32
CA LEU A 540 -2.87 4.62 30.93
C LEU A 540 -2.11 3.29 30.81
N PRO A 541 -2.61 2.30 30.03
CA PRO A 541 -1.86 1.09 29.71
C PRO A 541 -0.59 1.41 28.92
N ALA A 542 0.40 0.51 28.95
CA ALA A 542 1.58 0.67 28.11
C ALA A 542 1.21 0.62 26.61
N HIS A 543 1.97 1.33 25.75
CA HIS A 543 1.65 1.48 24.33
C HIS A 543 1.44 0.16 23.54
N HIS A 544 1.94 -0.96 24.04
CA HIS A 544 1.80 -2.28 23.41
C HIS A 544 0.59 -3.09 23.90
N GLU A 545 -0.12 -2.62 24.94
CA GLU A 545 -1.23 -3.35 25.59
C GLU A 545 -2.63 -2.93 25.09
N GLY A 546 -2.68 -2.00 24.13
CA GLY A 546 -3.92 -1.55 23.50
C GLY A 546 -4.55 -0.31 24.15
N PRO A 547 -5.71 0.12 23.66
CA PRO A 547 -6.36 1.33 24.15
C PRO A 547 -6.92 1.14 25.57
N PRO A 548 -6.99 2.23 26.37
CA PRO A 548 -7.60 2.17 27.70
C PRO A 548 -9.06 1.72 27.62
N LEU A 549 -9.43 0.79 28.50
CA LEU A 549 -10.81 0.36 28.67
C LEU A 549 -11.57 1.31 29.60
N HIS A 550 -12.86 1.48 29.33
CA HIS A 550 -13.81 2.11 30.24
C HIS A 550 -14.71 1.03 30.81
N ILE A 551 -14.48 0.65 32.07
CA ILE A 551 -15.21 -0.44 32.75
C ILE A 551 -15.72 0.04 34.11
N GLN A 552 -16.93 -0.39 34.47
CA GLN A 552 -17.59 -0.07 35.73
C GLN A 552 -17.66 -1.29 36.64
N ALA A 553 -17.67 -1.05 37.95
CA ALA A 553 -17.86 -2.10 38.94
C ALA A 553 -19.20 -2.83 38.70
N GLY A 554 -19.15 -4.15 38.54
CA GLY A 554 -20.28 -5.00 38.19
C GLY A 554 -20.23 -5.56 36.76
N ASP A 555 -19.45 -4.95 35.87
CA ASP A 555 -19.28 -5.43 34.49
C ASP A 555 -18.61 -6.81 34.46
N THR A 556 -18.97 -7.64 33.47
CA THR A 556 -18.29 -8.93 33.22
C THR A 556 -17.36 -8.78 32.04
N VAL A 557 -16.08 -9.08 32.24
CA VAL A 557 -15.03 -9.01 31.22
C VAL A 557 -14.43 -10.39 30.98
N GLU A 558 -14.02 -10.67 29.74
CA GLU A 558 -13.33 -11.91 29.38
C GLU A 558 -11.82 -11.71 29.48
N LEU A 559 -11.14 -12.56 30.25
CA LEU A 559 -9.70 -12.48 30.45
C LEU A 559 -8.97 -13.14 29.27
N LEU A 560 -8.31 -12.31 28.46
CA LEU A 560 -7.51 -12.77 27.32
C LEU A 560 -6.13 -13.29 27.75
N ARG A 561 -5.51 -12.66 28.76
CA ARG A 561 -4.19 -12.99 29.32
C ARG A 561 -4.06 -12.32 30.70
N GLY A 562 -3.50 -13.02 31.69
CA GLY A 562 -3.19 -12.46 32.99
C GLY A 562 -1.98 -13.17 33.61
N ASP A 563 -1.06 -12.40 34.21
CA ASP A 563 0.06 -12.97 34.97
C ASP A 563 -0.34 -13.07 36.44
N ALA A 564 -0.37 -14.30 36.97
CA ALA A 564 -0.74 -14.57 38.36
C ALA A 564 0.27 -14.01 39.39
N HIS A 565 1.43 -13.52 38.93
CA HIS A 565 2.52 -13.00 39.78
C HIS A 565 2.54 -11.47 39.83
N SER A 566 1.63 -10.80 39.12
CA SER A 566 1.47 -9.34 39.15
C SER A 566 0.42 -8.93 40.19
N LEU A 567 0.79 -9.01 41.48
CA LEU A 567 0.03 -8.45 42.61
C LEU A 567 0.96 -7.69 43.54
#